data_AF-A0AAV7I3K9-F1
#
_entry.id   AF-A0AAV7I3K9-F1
#
_cell.length_a   1.000
_cell.length_b   1.000
_cell.length_c   1.000
_cell.angle_alpha   90.00
_cell.angle_beta   90.00
_cell.angle_gamma   90.00
#
_symmetry.space_group_name_H-M   'P 1'
#
loop_
_entity.id
_entity.type
_entity.pdbx_description
1 polymer ?
#
loop_
_entity_poly.entity_id
_entity_poly.type
_entity_poly.pdbx_seq_one_letter_code
_entity_poly.pdbx_strand_id
1 'polypeptide(L)'
;MSMEKYSEQDAKLDEEFNEILHRIRQILKIKSLDDIKLCESWLEKLKTAKNQRVLRNKYILELYRLIKAGSLTGIFKEFPSKSVLMSANYSDDVNLDSVSSVIETSSSESERNSSREIKYPRDQSNGCKASSYKMQLATSKKRIQFLADVVNELHEQNDRLRQKLKKCNTDVSTDFNKIIERQKFELEELKSRLEKAEFDGKELEKNHRDIVEQYKDTMLEQISEFKSCLQIEQAKNIQLIDRIAVLTQEVEALKLEKLNEVKCVEKKYSDELESNKSHYETLLKEKEQEVQVQMGIVGQLREEISAAARKVHDMEDKLQIKLENENKLQDILTDQYSSIKEEFVKIRNEMQLANQHHQNYLEEKVSKLKKNLLKVEVSKHKLSSQFKRKIFEVLKTKELEITTLQMQIEGQKSGSTNSVTSEKQSEVNNIFNQVQESYKEVWASNEAVVDIQKQQFLQKIIELENQIRNIKNGLMEKEFYV
;
A
#
# COMPACT_ATOMS: atom_id res chain seq x y z
N MET A 1 -24.80 -25.53 37.26
CA MET A 1 -25.36 -26.68 36.52
C MET A 1 -26.69 -26.42 35.79
N SER A 2 -27.47 -25.37 36.11
CA SER A 2 -28.74 -25.09 35.39
C SER A 2 -28.59 -24.19 34.16
N MET A 3 -27.69 -23.20 34.17
CA MET A 3 -27.53 -22.24 33.06
C MET A 3 -26.93 -22.85 31.79
N GLU A 4 -25.92 -23.72 31.89
CA GLU A 4 -25.27 -24.35 30.71
C GLU A 4 -26.26 -25.16 29.87
N LYS A 5 -27.19 -25.89 30.51
CA LYS A 5 -28.23 -26.67 29.82
C LYS A 5 -29.21 -25.79 29.02
N TYR A 6 -29.48 -24.56 29.45
CA TYR A 6 -30.28 -23.63 28.66
C TYR A 6 -29.52 -23.13 27.43
N SER A 7 -28.21 -22.87 27.56
CA SER A 7 -27.37 -22.45 26.43
C SER A 7 -27.22 -23.52 25.34
N GLU A 8 -27.12 -24.79 25.73
CA GLU A 8 -27.01 -25.91 24.80
C GLU A 8 -28.32 -26.16 24.03
N GLN A 9 -29.47 -26.10 24.72
CA GLN A 9 -30.79 -26.22 24.09
C GLN A 9 -31.08 -25.06 23.12
N ASP A 10 -30.68 -23.84 23.47
CA ASP A 10 -30.80 -22.67 22.59
C ASP A 10 -29.95 -22.79 21.33
N ALA A 11 -28.72 -23.30 21.44
CA ALA A 11 -27.83 -23.53 20.30
C ALA A 11 -28.43 -24.56 19.33
N LYS A 12 -28.98 -25.66 19.84
CA LYS A 12 -29.66 -26.68 19.02
C LYS A 12 -30.85 -26.12 18.26
N LEU A 13 -31.66 -25.26 18.89
CA LEU A 13 -32.77 -24.58 18.21
C LEU A 13 -32.30 -23.60 17.14
N ASP A 14 -31.14 -22.97 17.31
CA ASP A 14 -30.52 -22.13 16.27
C ASP A 14 -29.94 -22.96 15.10
N GLU A 15 -29.44 -24.16 15.36
CA GLU A 15 -28.99 -25.11 14.32
C GLU A 15 -30.16 -25.64 13.47
N GLU A 16 -31.21 -26.16 14.10
CA GLU A 16 -32.45 -26.62 13.43
C GLU A 16 -33.05 -25.53 12.53
N PHE A 17 -33.06 -24.28 13.00
CA PHE A 17 -33.53 -23.13 12.23
C PHE A 17 -32.71 -22.92 10.95
N ASN A 18 -31.38 -22.97 11.05
CA ASN A 18 -30.49 -22.75 9.93
C ASN A 18 -30.58 -23.88 8.89
N GLU A 19 -30.79 -25.12 9.32
CA GLU A 19 -30.98 -26.26 8.41
C GLU A 19 -32.27 -26.10 7.58
N ILE A 20 -33.41 -25.81 8.23
CA ILE A 20 -34.68 -25.61 7.52
C ILE A 20 -34.60 -24.37 6.61
N LEU A 21 -33.97 -23.28 7.06
CA LEU A 21 -33.72 -22.08 6.26
C LEU A 21 -32.92 -22.39 4.98
N HIS A 22 -31.91 -23.26 5.05
CA HIS A 22 -31.16 -23.68 3.87
C HIS A 22 -32.07 -24.45 2.89
N ARG A 23 -32.87 -25.38 3.38
CA ARG A 23 -33.82 -26.16 2.55
C ARG A 23 -34.85 -25.27 1.85
N ILE A 24 -35.44 -24.30 2.56
CA ILE A 24 -36.38 -23.31 1.99
C ILE A 24 -35.74 -22.54 0.83
N ARG A 25 -34.50 -22.04 1.01
CA ARG A 25 -33.78 -21.24 0.00
C ARG A 25 -33.51 -21.97 -1.31
N GLN A 26 -33.39 -23.30 -1.30
CA GLN A 26 -33.25 -24.07 -2.53
C GLN A 26 -34.58 -24.20 -3.29
N ILE A 27 -35.71 -24.32 -2.58
CA ILE A 27 -37.05 -24.46 -3.19
C ILE A 27 -37.59 -23.12 -3.70
N LEU A 28 -37.33 -22.01 -2.98
CA LEU A 28 -37.82 -20.67 -3.36
C LEU A 28 -37.38 -20.20 -4.76
N LYS A 29 -36.27 -20.71 -5.28
CA LYS A 29 -35.77 -20.43 -6.65
C LYS A 29 -36.75 -20.83 -7.77
N ILE A 30 -37.79 -21.61 -7.46
CA ILE A 30 -38.72 -22.23 -8.41
C ILE A 30 -40.15 -21.66 -8.25
N LYS A 31 -40.33 -20.57 -7.47
CA LYS A 31 -41.65 -19.99 -7.15
C LYS A 31 -41.92 -18.66 -7.86
N SER A 32 -43.17 -18.20 -7.79
CA SER A 32 -43.57 -16.92 -8.37
C SER A 32 -42.86 -15.76 -7.67
N LEU A 33 -42.65 -14.65 -8.38
CA LEU A 33 -41.91 -13.50 -7.85
C LEU A 33 -42.57 -12.89 -6.58
N ASP A 34 -43.89 -12.96 -6.47
CA ASP A 34 -44.62 -12.40 -5.33
C ASP A 34 -44.64 -13.37 -4.13
N ASP A 35 -44.73 -14.69 -4.37
CA ASP A 35 -44.50 -15.70 -3.32
C ASP A 35 -43.09 -15.57 -2.73
N ILE A 36 -42.08 -15.32 -3.58
CA ILE A 36 -40.69 -15.14 -3.15
C ILE A 36 -40.57 -13.94 -2.20
N LYS A 37 -41.05 -12.75 -2.59
CA LYS A 37 -41.01 -11.54 -1.75
C LYS A 37 -41.72 -11.75 -0.40
N LEU A 38 -42.87 -12.42 -0.43
CA LEU A 38 -43.67 -12.70 0.75
C LEU A 38 -42.95 -13.66 1.71
N CYS A 39 -42.35 -14.73 1.16
CA CYS A 39 -41.50 -15.65 1.92
C CYS A 39 -40.25 -14.97 2.48
N GLU A 40 -39.55 -14.14 1.70
CA GLU A 40 -38.37 -13.39 2.16
C GLU A 40 -38.71 -12.48 3.35
N SER A 41 -39.84 -11.78 3.29
CA SER A 41 -40.31 -10.95 4.42
C SER A 41 -40.56 -11.78 5.69
N TRP A 42 -41.20 -12.94 5.56
CA TRP A 42 -41.39 -13.87 6.67
C TRP A 42 -40.06 -14.44 7.20
N LEU A 43 -39.12 -14.79 6.33
CA LEU A 43 -37.80 -15.28 6.74
C LEU A 43 -36.99 -14.22 7.50
N GLU A 44 -37.04 -12.95 7.10
CA GLU A 44 -36.39 -11.87 7.87
C GLU A 44 -37.03 -11.65 9.24
N LYS A 45 -38.37 -11.67 9.35
CA LYS A 45 -39.03 -11.64 10.67
C LYS A 45 -38.59 -12.82 11.54
N LEU A 46 -38.52 -14.03 10.98
CA LEU A 46 -38.12 -15.21 11.74
C LEU A 46 -36.65 -15.15 12.19
N LYS A 47 -35.73 -14.62 11.39
CA LYS A 47 -34.33 -14.39 11.81
C LYS A 47 -34.21 -13.41 12.99
N THR A 48 -35.04 -12.37 13.02
CA THR A 48 -35.02 -11.37 14.11
C THR A 48 -35.66 -11.87 15.41
N ALA A 49 -36.54 -12.87 15.34
CA ALA A 49 -37.25 -13.44 16.49
C ALA A 49 -36.39 -14.38 17.39
N LYS A 50 -35.13 -14.01 17.66
CA LYS A 50 -34.19 -14.81 18.48
C LYS A 50 -34.69 -15.09 19.90
N ASN A 51 -35.47 -14.17 20.48
CA ASN A 51 -36.03 -14.32 21.83
C ASN A 51 -37.21 -15.31 21.89
N GLN A 52 -37.60 -15.93 20.77
CA GLN A 52 -38.73 -16.87 20.67
C GLN A 52 -38.36 -18.13 19.86
N ARG A 53 -37.14 -18.68 20.05
CA ARG A 53 -36.58 -19.78 19.22
C ARG A 53 -37.54 -20.94 18.97
N VAL A 54 -38.21 -21.45 19.99
CA VAL A 54 -39.18 -22.56 19.85
C VAL A 54 -40.32 -22.21 18.88
N LEU A 55 -40.89 -21.00 19.01
CA LEU A 55 -41.99 -20.55 18.16
C LEU A 55 -41.51 -20.21 16.74
N ARG A 56 -40.33 -19.59 16.62
CA ARG A 56 -39.64 -19.36 15.35
C ARG A 56 -39.43 -20.67 14.59
N ASN A 57 -38.97 -21.73 15.27
CA ASN A 57 -38.74 -23.03 14.66
C ASN A 57 -40.05 -23.70 14.19
N LYS A 58 -41.14 -23.58 14.95
CA LYS A 58 -42.48 -24.01 14.49
C LYS A 58 -42.92 -23.26 13.21
N TYR A 59 -42.76 -21.94 13.18
CA TYR A 59 -43.13 -21.13 12.01
C TYR A 59 -42.28 -21.43 10.77
N ILE A 60 -40.96 -21.61 10.89
CA ILE A 60 -40.13 -21.91 9.71
C ILE A 60 -40.39 -23.33 9.17
N LEU A 61 -40.71 -24.29 10.04
CA LEU A 61 -41.10 -25.64 9.62
C LEU A 61 -42.44 -25.63 8.85
N GLU A 62 -43.42 -24.87 9.33
CA GLU A 62 -44.72 -24.74 8.65
C GLU A 62 -44.60 -23.97 7.33
N LEU A 63 -43.80 -22.90 7.27
CA LEU A 63 -43.47 -22.20 6.03
C LEU A 63 -42.81 -23.15 5.01
N TYR A 64 -41.86 -23.99 5.45
CA TYR A 64 -41.26 -25.03 4.61
C TYR A 64 -42.30 -26.04 4.09
N ARG A 65 -43.25 -26.47 4.94
CA ARG A 65 -44.34 -27.38 4.57
C ARG A 65 -45.21 -26.79 3.46
N LEU A 66 -45.63 -25.53 3.59
CA LEU A 66 -46.48 -24.82 2.62
C LEU A 66 -45.76 -24.54 1.30
N ILE A 67 -44.50 -24.08 1.35
CA ILE A 67 -43.67 -23.86 0.15
C ILE A 67 -43.51 -25.17 -0.64
N LYS A 68 -43.27 -26.30 0.06
CA LYS A 68 -43.16 -27.64 -0.54
C LYS A 68 -44.49 -28.17 -1.08
N ALA A 69 -45.61 -27.93 -0.39
CA ALA A 69 -46.95 -28.28 -0.85
C ALA A 69 -47.39 -27.46 -2.07
N GLY A 70 -46.79 -26.28 -2.26
CA GLY A 70 -46.86 -25.50 -3.48
C GLY A 70 -47.68 -24.22 -3.38
N SER A 71 -48.42 -24.02 -2.28
CA SER A 71 -49.33 -22.89 -2.06
C SER A 71 -49.12 -22.24 -0.68
N LEU A 72 -48.95 -20.92 -0.64
CA LEU A 72 -48.95 -20.16 0.61
C LEU A 72 -50.39 -19.91 1.06
N THR A 73 -50.75 -20.44 2.22
CA THR A 73 -52.10 -20.32 2.82
C THR A 73 -52.02 -19.87 4.28
N GLY A 74 -53.17 -19.52 4.86
CA GLY A 74 -53.26 -19.02 6.23
C GLY A 74 -52.44 -17.75 6.45
N ILE A 75 -51.76 -17.67 7.59
CA ILE A 75 -50.98 -16.49 8.02
C ILE A 75 -49.84 -16.12 7.07
N PHE A 76 -49.36 -17.05 6.26
CA PHE A 76 -48.26 -16.81 5.30
C PHE A 76 -48.74 -16.22 3.96
N LYS A 77 -50.05 -16.01 3.79
CA LYS A 77 -50.62 -15.29 2.63
C LYS A 77 -50.51 -13.75 2.76
N GLU A 78 -50.28 -13.25 3.98
CA GLU A 78 -50.14 -11.82 4.26
C GLU A 78 -48.73 -11.48 4.75
N PHE A 79 -48.32 -10.23 4.57
CA PHE A 79 -47.01 -9.77 5.06
C PHE A 79 -46.95 -9.84 6.59
N PRO A 80 -45.82 -10.27 7.17
CA PRO A 80 -45.67 -10.41 8.60
C PRO A 80 -45.86 -9.07 9.33
N SER A 81 -46.68 -9.06 10.38
CA SER A 81 -46.82 -7.90 11.27
C SER A 81 -45.47 -7.50 11.89
N LYS A 82 -45.30 -6.21 12.25
CA LYS A 82 -44.10 -5.74 12.99
C LYS A 82 -44.06 -6.19 14.46
N SER A 83 -45.12 -6.82 14.97
CA SER A 83 -45.20 -7.31 16.34
C SER A 83 -44.38 -8.60 16.54
N VAL A 84 -44.09 -8.91 17.80
CA VAL A 84 -43.62 -10.21 18.30
C VAL A 84 -44.40 -11.38 17.66
N LEU A 85 -43.78 -12.56 17.49
CA LEU A 85 -44.49 -13.73 16.93
C LEU A 85 -45.64 -14.10 17.88
N MET A 86 -46.86 -14.09 17.34
CA MET A 86 -48.04 -14.57 18.06
C MET A 86 -47.93 -16.08 18.24
N SER A 87 -48.27 -16.58 19.42
CA SER A 87 -48.47 -18.01 19.61
C SER A 87 -49.64 -18.43 18.73
N ALA A 88 -49.34 -19.09 17.61
CA ALA A 88 -50.36 -19.63 16.74
C ALA A 88 -50.97 -20.83 17.46
N ASN A 89 -52.16 -20.63 18.03
CA ASN A 89 -53.01 -21.69 18.51
C ASN A 89 -53.57 -22.44 17.28
N TYR A 90 -52.71 -23.21 16.62
CA TYR A 90 -53.14 -24.27 15.73
C TYR A 90 -53.83 -25.32 16.61
N SER A 91 -55.15 -25.41 16.52
CA SER A 91 -55.88 -26.52 17.13
C SER A 91 -55.47 -27.81 16.43
N ASP A 92 -54.87 -28.75 17.18
CA ASP A 92 -54.52 -30.09 16.68
C ASP A 92 -55.75 -31.00 16.43
N ASP A 93 -56.97 -30.47 16.62
CA ASP A 93 -58.24 -31.17 16.35
C ASP A 93 -58.67 -31.06 14.88
N VAL A 94 -58.09 -31.91 14.02
CA VAL A 94 -58.78 -32.39 12.81
C VAL A 94 -58.65 -33.90 12.71
N ASN A 95 -59.45 -34.59 13.53
CA ASN A 95 -59.67 -36.02 13.43
C ASN A 95 -60.49 -36.32 12.15
N LEU A 96 -59.81 -36.84 11.12
CA LEU A 96 -60.38 -37.03 9.78
C LEU A 96 -60.83 -38.49 9.60
N ASP A 97 -61.93 -38.85 10.27
CA ASP A 97 -62.62 -40.13 10.05
C ASP A 97 -64.14 -40.00 10.26
N SER A 98 -64.81 -39.38 9.28
CA SER A 98 -66.27 -39.42 9.09
C SER A 98 -66.65 -38.81 7.75
N VAL A 99 -67.24 -39.61 6.86
CA VAL A 99 -68.61 -39.46 6.32
C VAL A 99 -68.86 -40.66 5.38
N SER A 100 -69.79 -41.54 5.75
CA SER A 100 -70.68 -42.20 4.78
C SER A 100 -71.86 -42.81 5.53
N SER A 101 -73.01 -42.16 5.47
CA SER A 101 -74.25 -42.65 6.10
C SER A 101 -75.50 -42.15 5.39
N VAL A 102 -76.25 -43.10 4.79
CA VAL A 102 -77.73 -43.22 4.68
C VAL A 102 -78.49 -42.06 3.98
N ILE A 103 -79.40 -42.31 3.04
CA ILE A 103 -80.89 -42.47 3.14
C ILE A 103 -81.35 -42.65 1.64
N GLU A 104 -82.32 -43.46 1.18
CA GLU A 104 -83.74 -43.54 1.59
C GLU A 104 -84.40 -44.96 1.55
N THR A 105 -85.59 -45.17 0.94
CA THR A 105 -86.61 -46.12 1.48
C THR A 105 -87.44 -47.02 0.51
N SER A 106 -87.67 -48.27 0.96
CA SER A 106 -88.96 -48.99 1.18
C SER A 106 -90.06 -49.28 0.12
N SER A 107 -90.69 -50.47 0.32
CA SER A 107 -92.13 -50.83 0.15
C SER A 107 -92.77 -51.01 -1.25
N SER A 108 -93.85 -51.79 -1.49
CA SER A 108 -94.57 -52.87 -0.73
C SER A 108 -95.63 -53.60 -1.63
N GLU A 109 -96.32 -54.62 -1.09
CA GLU A 109 -97.21 -55.64 -1.74
C GLU A 109 -98.63 -55.18 -2.18
N SER A 110 -99.39 -56.02 -2.93
CA SER A 110 -100.78 -56.48 -2.59
C SER A 110 -101.41 -57.47 -3.60
N GLU A 111 -102.58 -58.06 -3.27
CA GLU A 111 -103.18 -59.28 -3.87
C GLU A 111 -104.70 -59.17 -4.27
N ARG A 112 -105.28 -60.28 -4.80
CA ARG A 112 -106.67 -60.85 -4.61
C ARG A 112 -107.85 -60.65 -5.61
N ASN A 113 -108.29 -61.79 -6.19
CA ASN A 113 -109.60 -62.48 -6.14
C ASN A 113 -110.98 -61.76 -6.11
N SER A 114 -111.99 -62.33 -6.81
CA SER A 114 -113.30 -62.81 -6.23
C SER A 114 -114.21 -63.59 -7.23
N SER A 115 -115.33 -64.19 -6.78
CA SER A 115 -116.23 -65.13 -7.52
C SER A 115 -117.70 -65.09 -7.00
N ARG A 116 -118.73 -65.60 -7.76
CA ARG A 116 -119.83 -66.52 -7.29
C ARG A 116 -121.06 -66.75 -8.22
N GLU A 117 -121.87 -67.77 -7.85
CA GLU A 117 -123.04 -68.43 -8.50
C GLU A 117 -124.44 -67.84 -8.11
N ILE A 118 -125.57 -68.44 -8.57
CA ILE A 118 -126.75 -68.96 -7.79
C ILE A 118 -127.85 -69.63 -8.72
N LYS A 119 -129.00 -70.15 -8.19
CA LYS A 119 -129.64 -71.45 -8.57
C LYS A 119 -131.21 -71.55 -8.36
N TYR A 120 -131.91 -72.41 -9.14
CA TYR A 120 -133.22 -73.13 -8.88
C TYR A 120 -134.56 -72.34 -8.70
N PRO A 121 -135.80 -72.93 -8.54
CA PRO A 121 -136.30 -74.35 -8.44
C PRO A 121 -137.64 -74.79 -9.18
N ARG A 122 -137.93 -76.13 -9.16
CA ARG A 122 -139.19 -76.98 -8.97
C ARG A 122 -140.66 -76.42 -9.14
N ASP A 123 -141.78 -77.19 -9.25
CA ASP A 123 -142.12 -78.67 -9.12
C ASP A 123 -143.49 -79.18 -9.72
N GLN A 124 -143.56 -80.46 -10.14
CA GLN A 124 -144.53 -81.60 -9.94
C GLN A 124 -146.12 -81.59 -9.99
N SER A 125 -146.67 -82.66 -10.65
CA SER A 125 -147.68 -83.68 -10.17
C SER A 125 -149.07 -83.89 -10.86
N ASN A 126 -149.43 -85.19 -11.05
CA ASN A 126 -150.73 -85.95 -10.96
C ASN A 126 -152.09 -85.38 -11.48
N GLY A 127 -153.15 -86.16 -11.82
CA GLY A 127 -153.32 -87.62 -11.99
C GLY A 127 -154.78 -88.18 -11.86
N CYS A 128 -155.36 -88.69 -12.97
CA CYS A 128 -156.28 -89.87 -13.08
C CYS A 128 -157.82 -89.86 -12.77
N LYS A 129 -158.54 -90.74 -13.51
CA LYS A 129 -159.89 -91.40 -13.33
C LYS A 129 -161.21 -90.69 -13.70
N ALA A 130 -162.09 -91.40 -14.42
CA ALA A 130 -163.52 -91.12 -14.65
C ALA A 130 -164.33 -92.41 -14.94
N SER A 131 -165.64 -92.42 -14.66
CA SER A 131 -166.54 -93.59 -14.82
C SER A 131 -168.01 -93.21 -15.12
N SER A 132 -168.78 -94.16 -15.66
CA SER A 132 -170.25 -94.25 -15.73
C SER A 132 -171.05 -93.32 -16.69
N TYR A 133 -171.02 -93.76 -17.95
CA TYR A 133 -171.68 -93.35 -19.20
C TYR A 133 -173.12 -92.78 -19.30
N LYS A 134 -173.87 -92.45 -18.23
CA LYS A 134 -175.26 -91.90 -18.41
C LYS A 134 -175.40 -90.38 -18.37
N MET A 135 -174.34 -89.62 -18.07
CA MET A 135 -174.36 -88.15 -18.02
C MET A 135 -173.80 -87.44 -19.28
N GLN A 136 -173.48 -88.19 -20.35
CA GLN A 136 -172.68 -87.66 -21.46
C GLN A 136 -173.39 -86.68 -22.40
N LEU A 137 -174.71 -86.80 -22.61
CA LEU A 137 -175.40 -86.03 -23.66
C LEU A 137 -175.53 -84.53 -23.32
N ALA A 138 -175.78 -84.19 -22.06
CA ALA A 138 -175.84 -82.80 -21.59
C ALA A 138 -174.44 -82.16 -21.47
N THR A 139 -173.43 -82.95 -21.09
CA THR A 139 -172.04 -82.48 -20.97
C THR A 139 -171.47 -82.06 -22.33
N SER A 140 -171.75 -82.79 -23.40
CA SER A 140 -171.22 -82.49 -24.74
C SER A 140 -171.58 -81.08 -25.24
N LYS A 141 -172.79 -80.59 -24.96
CA LYS A 141 -173.21 -79.25 -25.41
C LYS A 141 -172.49 -78.11 -24.66
N LYS A 142 -172.30 -78.24 -23.33
CA LYS A 142 -171.48 -77.29 -22.56
C LYS A 142 -170.00 -77.35 -22.96
N ARG A 143 -169.50 -78.55 -23.29
CA ARG A 143 -168.11 -78.76 -23.70
C ARG A 143 -167.79 -78.10 -25.05
N ILE A 144 -168.73 -78.05 -25.99
CA ILE A 144 -168.57 -77.32 -27.26
C ILE A 144 -168.47 -75.81 -27.03
N GLN A 145 -169.32 -75.22 -26.18
CA GLN A 145 -169.23 -73.78 -25.87
C GLN A 145 -167.90 -73.44 -25.19
N PHE A 146 -167.51 -74.20 -24.16
CA PHE A 146 -166.23 -74.01 -23.48
C PHE A 146 -165.03 -74.17 -24.42
N LEU A 147 -165.09 -75.09 -25.38
CA LEU A 147 -164.05 -75.23 -26.41
C LEU A 147 -164.01 -74.02 -27.36
N ALA A 148 -165.15 -73.40 -27.69
CA ALA A 148 -165.17 -72.17 -28.50
C ALA A 148 -164.54 -70.99 -27.73
N ASP A 149 -164.87 -70.83 -26.44
CA ASP A 149 -164.30 -69.79 -25.59
C ASP A 149 -162.78 -69.99 -25.41
N VAL A 150 -162.34 -71.24 -25.19
CA VAL A 150 -160.90 -71.61 -25.14
C VAL A 150 -160.21 -71.37 -26.48
N VAL A 151 -160.86 -71.63 -27.63
CA VAL A 151 -160.29 -71.34 -28.96
C VAL A 151 -160.13 -69.82 -29.16
N ASN A 152 -161.10 -69.01 -28.73
CA ASN A 152 -160.99 -67.55 -28.79
C ASN A 152 -159.90 -67.02 -27.87
N GLU A 153 -159.78 -67.52 -26.64
CA GLU A 153 -158.70 -67.10 -25.73
C GLU A 153 -157.32 -67.58 -26.23
N LEU A 154 -157.22 -68.78 -26.80
CA LEU A 154 -156.01 -69.22 -27.50
C LEU A 154 -155.69 -68.36 -28.72
N HIS A 155 -156.69 -67.84 -29.44
CA HIS A 155 -156.49 -66.93 -30.57
C HIS A 155 -155.97 -65.57 -30.09
N GLU A 156 -156.58 -64.97 -29.06
CA GLU A 156 -156.07 -63.75 -28.42
C GLU A 156 -154.65 -63.95 -27.86
N GLN A 157 -154.37 -65.09 -27.22
CA GLN A 157 -153.01 -65.39 -26.76
C GLN A 157 -152.03 -65.54 -27.93
N ASN A 158 -152.44 -66.14 -29.05
CA ASN A 158 -151.63 -66.24 -30.26
C ASN A 158 -151.31 -64.84 -30.82
N ASP A 159 -152.29 -63.93 -30.87
CA ASP A 159 -152.09 -62.56 -31.36
C ASP A 159 -151.27 -61.71 -30.39
N ARG A 160 -151.47 -61.83 -29.07
CA ARG A 160 -150.60 -61.21 -28.06
C ARG A 160 -149.16 -61.75 -28.17
N LEU A 161 -148.99 -63.04 -28.43
CA LEU A 161 -147.67 -63.64 -28.67
C LEU A 161 -147.06 -63.15 -29.99
N ARG A 162 -147.83 -63.04 -31.08
CA ARG A 162 -147.39 -62.49 -32.37
C ARG A 162 -146.98 -61.02 -32.24
N GLN A 163 -147.74 -60.20 -31.51
CA GLN A 163 -147.35 -58.82 -31.20
C GLN A 163 -146.08 -58.75 -30.35
N LYS A 164 -145.97 -59.58 -29.31
CA LYS A 164 -144.73 -59.69 -28.50
C LYS A 164 -143.54 -60.13 -29.35
N LEU A 165 -143.70 -61.12 -30.23
CA LEU A 165 -142.65 -61.61 -31.12
C LEU A 165 -142.22 -60.53 -32.12
N LYS A 166 -143.19 -59.82 -32.72
CA LYS A 166 -142.93 -58.72 -33.65
C LYS A 166 -142.19 -57.57 -32.96
N LYS A 167 -142.63 -57.18 -31.76
CA LYS A 167 -141.99 -56.12 -30.97
C LYS A 167 -140.59 -56.51 -30.49
N CYS A 168 -140.41 -57.76 -30.04
CA CYS A 168 -139.10 -58.28 -29.66
C CYS A 168 -138.14 -58.31 -30.86
N ASN A 169 -138.58 -58.77 -32.04
CA ASN A 169 -137.74 -58.74 -33.23
C ASN A 169 -137.42 -57.33 -33.74
N THR A 170 -138.31 -56.34 -33.61
CA THR A 170 -138.03 -54.96 -34.09
C THR A 170 -137.17 -54.14 -33.13
N ASP A 171 -137.50 -54.13 -31.84
CA ASP A 171 -136.81 -53.28 -30.86
C ASP A 171 -135.40 -53.85 -30.57
N VAL A 172 -135.28 -55.17 -30.36
CA VAL A 172 -134.00 -55.80 -30.06
C VAL A 172 -133.07 -55.77 -31.28
N SER A 173 -133.55 -56.12 -32.48
CA SER A 173 -132.69 -56.14 -33.67
C SER A 173 -132.18 -54.76 -34.07
N THR A 174 -132.98 -53.70 -33.93
CA THR A 174 -132.55 -52.35 -34.35
C THR A 174 -131.56 -51.71 -33.38
N ASP A 175 -131.71 -51.90 -32.07
CA ASP A 175 -130.75 -51.35 -31.10
C ASP A 175 -129.45 -52.15 -31.03
N PHE A 176 -129.49 -53.49 -31.14
CA PHE A 176 -128.25 -54.28 -31.27
C PHE A 176 -127.49 -53.91 -32.56
N ASN A 177 -128.17 -53.69 -33.68
CA ASN A 177 -127.51 -53.24 -34.91
C ASN A 177 -126.86 -51.83 -34.75
N LYS A 178 -127.51 -50.87 -34.06
CA LYS A 178 -126.89 -49.57 -33.76
C LYS A 178 -125.65 -49.70 -32.88
N ILE A 179 -125.67 -50.60 -31.90
CA ILE A 179 -124.52 -50.87 -31.02
C ILE A 179 -123.38 -51.50 -31.84
N ILE A 180 -123.68 -52.48 -32.69
CA ILE A 180 -122.71 -53.13 -33.58
C ILE A 180 -122.08 -52.11 -34.54
N GLU A 181 -122.86 -51.25 -35.19
CA GLU A 181 -122.30 -50.22 -36.09
C GLU A 181 -121.48 -49.16 -35.35
N ARG A 182 -121.88 -48.77 -34.13
CA ARG A 182 -121.04 -47.90 -33.29
C ARG A 182 -119.73 -48.58 -32.91
N GLN A 183 -119.77 -49.83 -32.47
CA GLN A 183 -118.57 -50.59 -32.11
C GLN A 183 -117.65 -50.82 -33.30
N LYS A 184 -118.19 -51.05 -34.51
CA LYS A 184 -117.39 -51.09 -35.75
C LYS A 184 -116.69 -49.76 -36.01
N PHE A 185 -117.41 -48.64 -35.87
CA PHE A 185 -116.83 -47.31 -36.06
C PHE A 185 -115.73 -47.02 -35.01
N GLU A 186 -115.98 -47.30 -33.74
CA GLU A 186 -114.99 -47.17 -32.65
C GLU A 186 -113.77 -48.07 -32.89
N LEU A 187 -113.96 -49.30 -33.39
CA LEU A 187 -112.87 -50.20 -33.76
C LEU A 187 -112.05 -49.69 -34.95
N GLU A 188 -112.69 -49.12 -35.98
CA GLU A 188 -111.97 -48.55 -37.12
C GLU A 188 -111.24 -47.24 -36.75
N GLU A 189 -111.80 -46.43 -35.85
CA GLU A 189 -111.11 -45.26 -35.27
C GLU A 189 -109.89 -45.72 -34.43
N LEU A 190 -110.06 -46.69 -33.53
CA LEU A 190 -108.97 -47.24 -32.72
C LEU A 190 -107.88 -47.88 -33.59
N LYS A 191 -108.26 -48.59 -34.66
CA LYS A 191 -107.33 -49.13 -35.65
C LYS A 191 -106.58 -48.03 -36.39
N SER A 192 -107.27 -46.99 -36.87
CA SER A 192 -106.63 -45.83 -37.51
C SER A 192 -105.68 -45.10 -36.55
N ARG A 193 -106.03 -45.01 -35.26
CA ARG A 193 -105.18 -44.43 -34.21
C ARG A 193 -103.98 -45.31 -33.86
N LEU A 194 -104.13 -46.63 -33.90
CA LEU A 194 -103.03 -47.59 -33.72
C LEU A 194 -102.06 -47.53 -34.91
N GLU A 195 -102.57 -47.55 -36.14
CA GLU A 195 -101.76 -47.40 -37.36
C GLU A 195 -100.97 -46.08 -37.35
N LYS A 196 -101.60 -44.98 -36.91
CA LYS A 196 -100.90 -43.70 -36.70
C LYS A 196 -99.84 -43.79 -35.59
N ALA A 197 -100.16 -44.37 -34.43
CA ALA A 197 -99.20 -44.49 -33.32
C ALA A 197 -97.99 -45.37 -33.70
N GLU A 198 -98.20 -46.43 -34.50
CA GLU A 198 -97.11 -47.22 -35.07
C GLU A 198 -96.26 -46.43 -36.07
N PHE A 199 -96.89 -45.57 -36.88
CA PHE A 199 -96.17 -44.68 -37.79
C PHE A 199 -95.34 -43.65 -37.02
N ASP A 200 -95.96 -42.90 -36.11
CA ASP A 200 -95.30 -41.90 -35.25
C ASP A 200 -94.17 -42.55 -34.44
N GLY A 201 -94.34 -43.80 -33.98
CA GLY A 201 -93.31 -44.58 -33.30
C GLY A 201 -92.11 -44.92 -34.20
N LYS A 202 -92.35 -45.42 -35.43
CA LYS A 202 -91.29 -45.71 -36.41
C LYS A 202 -90.55 -44.43 -36.85
N GLU A 203 -91.26 -43.31 -36.97
CA GLU A 203 -90.66 -42.00 -37.25
C GLU A 203 -89.81 -41.50 -36.07
N LEU A 204 -90.27 -41.64 -34.83
CA LEU A 204 -89.50 -41.29 -33.63
C LEU A 204 -88.24 -42.16 -33.46
N GLU A 205 -88.34 -43.47 -33.68
CA GLU A 205 -87.19 -44.38 -33.68
C GLU A 205 -86.15 -44.01 -34.74
N LYS A 206 -86.61 -43.62 -35.95
CA LYS A 206 -85.74 -43.12 -37.01
C LYS A 206 -85.07 -41.81 -36.60
N ASN A 207 -85.84 -40.82 -36.14
CA ASN A 207 -85.30 -39.53 -35.72
C ASN A 207 -84.30 -39.67 -34.57
N HIS A 208 -84.56 -40.56 -33.60
CA HIS A 208 -83.61 -40.85 -32.53
C HIS A 208 -82.32 -41.47 -33.06
N ARG A 209 -82.42 -42.46 -33.97
CA ARG A 209 -81.25 -43.06 -34.64
C ARG A 209 -80.43 -42.02 -35.41
N ASP A 210 -81.10 -41.15 -36.17
CA ASP A 210 -80.44 -40.12 -36.97
C ASP A 210 -79.73 -39.08 -36.08
N ILE A 211 -80.32 -38.69 -34.94
CA ILE A 211 -79.67 -37.82 -33.93
C ILE A 211 -78.47 -38.51 -33.27
N VAL A 212 -78.58 -39.79 -32.90
CA VAL A 212 -77.49 -40.55 -32.29
C VAL A 212 -76.32 -40.72 -33.26
N GLU A 213 -76.59 -40.98 -34.54
CA GLU A 213 -75.55 -41.10 -35.56
C GLU A 213 -74.89 -39.74 -35.85
N GLN A 214 -75.65 -38.64 -35.95
CA GLN A 214 -75.09 -37.29 -36.07
C GLN A 214 -74.19 -36.91 -34.88
N TYR A 215 -74.60 -37.24 -33.66
CA TYR A 215 -73.79 -36.98 -32.46
C TYR A 215 -72.51 -37.82 -32.46
N LYS A 216 -72.61 -39.09 -32.85
CA LYS A 216 -71.46 -40.01 -33.01
C LYS A 216 -70.49 -39.50 -34.07
N ASP A 217 -70.96 -39.05 -35.23
CA ASP A 217 -70.12 -38.51 -36.30
C ASP A 217 -69.41 -37.22 -35.84
N THR A 218 -70.14 -36.31 -35.17
CA THR A 218 -69.57 -35.09 -34.58
C THR A 218 -68.48 -35.41 -33.53
N MET A 219 -68.72 -36.40 -32.67
CA MET A 219 -67.73 -36.86 -31.69
C MET A 219 -66.52 -37.51 -32.35
N LEU A 220 -66.69 -38.27 -33.44
CA LEU A 220 -65.59 -38.87 -34.20
C LEU A 220 -64.74 -37.81 -34.91
N GLU A 221 -65.37 -36.77 -35.46
CA GLU A 221 -64.68 -35.62 -36.04
C GLU A 221 -63.82 -34.89 -34.99
N GLN A 222 -64.41 -34.53 -33.84
CA GLN A 222 -63.68 -33.90 -32.72
C GLN A 222 -62.52 -34.78 -32.21
N ILE A 223 -62.73 -36.10 -32.08
CA ILE A 223 -61.65 -37.03 -31.69
C ILE A 223 -60.53 -37.05 -32.75
N SER A 224 -60.87 -36.95 -34.03
CA SER A 224 -59.90 -36.88 -35.14
C SER A 224 -59.10 -35.56 -35.09
N GLU A 225 -59.77 -34.43 -34.86
CA GLU A 225 -59.13 -33.11 -34.68
C GLU A 225 -58.17 -33.12 -33.48
N PHE A 226 -58.63 -33.57 -32.31
CA PHE A 226 -57.77 -33.67 -31.12
C PHE A 226 -56.57 -34.60 -31.35
N LYS A 227 -56.76 -35.71 -32.07
CA LYS A 227 -55.67 -36.63 -32.43
C LYS A 227 -54.66 -35.96 -33.37
N SER A 228 -55.12 -35.18 -34.36
CA SER A 228 -54.25 -34.43 -35.26
C SER A 228 -53.45 -33.35 -34.52
N CYS A 229 -54.13 -32.54 -33.69
CA CYS A 229 -53.49 -31.53 -32.84
C CYS A 229 -52.45 -32.14 -31.90
N LEU A 230 -52.76 -33.28 -31.26
CA LEU A 230 -51.81 -34.00 -30.41
C LEU A 230 -50.58 -34.47 -31.18
N GLN A 231 -50.74 -34.99 -32.41
CA GLN A 231 -49.62 -35.39 -33.26
C GLN A 231 -48.75 -34.20 -33.68
N ILE A 232 -49.35 -33.06 -33.98
CA ILE A 232 -48.63 -31.82 -34.31
C ILE A 232 -47.81 -31.34 -33.11
N GLU A 233 -48.38 -31.30 -31.91
CA GLU A 233 -47.64 -30.91 -30.69
C GLU A 233 -46.58 -31.93 -30.30
N GLN A 234 -46.80 -33.23 -30.51
CA GLN A 234 -45.77 -34.26 -30.35
C GLN A 234 -44.60 -34.05 -31.31
N ALA A 235 -44.87 -33.75 -32.59
CA ALA A 235 -43.83 -33.47 -33.58
C ALA A 235 -43.02 -32.20 -33.23
N LYS A 236 -43.68 -31.13 -32.77
CA LYS A 236 -43.01 -29.92 -32.27
C LYS A 236 -42.14 -30.21 -31.05
N ASN A 237 -42.63 -31.04 -30.12
CA ASN A 237 -41.88 -31.41 -28.91
C ASN A 237 -40.61 -32.20 -29.27
N ILE A 238 -40.69 -33.15 -30.21
CA ILE A 238 -39.52 -33.88 -30.74
C ILE A 238 -38.50 -32.89 -31.35
N GLN A 239 -38.95 -31.96 -32.21
CA GLN A 239 -38.06 -30.93 -32.79
C GLN A 239 -37.40 -30.03 -31.74
N LEU A 240 -38.10 -29.71 -30.64
CA LEU A 240 -37.54 -28.95 -29.52
C LEU A 240 -36.50 -29.78 -28.74
N ILE A 241 -36.75 -31.07 -28.50
CA ILE A 241 -35.79 -31.99 -27.88
C ILE A 241 -34.52 -32.10 -28.73
N ASP A 242 -34.66 -32.28 -30.04
CA ASP A 242 -33.52 -32.34 -30.97
C ASP A 242 -32.72 -31.02 -30.96
N ARG A 243 -33.40 -29.86 -30.97
CA ARG A 243 -32.71 -28.56 -30.89
C ARG A 243 -32.02 -28.34 -29.55
N ILE A 244 -32.61 -28.80 -28.44
CA ILE A 244 -31.98 -28.76 -27.11
C ILE A 244 -30.75 -29.65 -27.07
N ALA A 245 -30.78 -30.85 -27.68
CA ALA A 245 -29.63 -31.73 -27.78
C ALA A 245 -28.46 -31.08 -28.55
N VAL A 246 -28.75 -30.48 -29.70
CA VAL A 246 -27.74 -29.74 -30.50
C VAL A 246 -27.16 -28.56 -29.71
N LEU A 247 -28.00 -27.72 -29.08
CA LEU A 247 -27.54 -26.59 -28.25
C LEU A 247 -26.69 -27.06 -27.05
N THR A 248 -27.03 -28.20 -26.45
CA THR A 248 -26.24 -28.79 -25.35
C THR A 248 -24.86 -29.22 -25.84
N GLN A 249 -24.77 -29.81 -27.04
CA GLN A 249 -23.50 -30.18 -27.65
C GLN A 249 -22.65 -28.94 -28.03
N GLU A 250 -23.27 -27.90 -28.60
CA GLU A 250 -22.62 -26.61 -28.89
C GLU A 250 -22.03 -25.98 -27.61
N VAL A 251 -22.77 -26.00 -26.49
CA VAL A 251 -22.32 -25.47 -25.19
C VAL A 251 -21.14 -26.26 -24.61
N GLU A 252 -21.18 -27.59 -24.63
CA GLU A 252 -20.07 -28.41 -24.14
C GLU A 252 -18.82 -28.29 -25.03
N ALA A 253 -18.98 -28.10 -26.35
CA ALA A 253 -17.87 -27.82 -27.25
C ALA A 253 -17.20 -26.46 -26.95
N LEU A 254 -17.99 -25.39 -26.82
CA LEU A 254 -17.49 -24.05 -26.43
C LEU A 254 -16.80 -24.05 -25.07
N LYS A 255 -17.35 -24.81 -24.10
CA LYS A 255 -16.77 -24.99 -22.77
C LYS A 255 -15.41 -25.70 -22.81
N LEU A 256 -15.25 -26.71 -23.67
CA LEU A 256 -13.96 -27.39 -23.87
C LEU A 256 -12.95 -26.49 -24.59
N GLU A 257 -13.38 -25.73 -25.61
CA GLU A 257 -12.55 -24.73 -26.29
C GLU A 257 -12.03 -23.68 -25.30
N LYS A 258 -12.92 -23.06 -24.51
CA LYS A 258 -12.55 -22.06 -23.51
C LYS A 258 -11.66 -22.61 -22.40
N LEU A 259 -11.87 -23.87 -21.98
CA LEU A 259 -10.97 -24.54 -21.03
C LEU A 259 -9.55 -24.73 -21.61
N ASN A 260 -9.43 -25.01 -22.90
CA ASN A 260 -8.13 -25.15 -23.56
C ASN A 260 -7.46 -23.79 -23.81
N GLU A 261 -8.23 -22.75 -24.12
CA GLU A 261 -7.73 -21.37 -24.22
C GLU A 261 -7.16 -20.90 -22.88
N VAL A 262 -7.89 -21.08 -21.78
CA VAL A 262 -7.43 -20.76 -20.42
C VAL A 262 -6.13 -21.50 -20.10
N LYS A 263 -6.06 -22.82 -20.32
CA LYS A 263 -4.81 -23.60 -20.10
C LYS A 263 -3.63 -23.12 -20.95
N CYS A 264 -3.89 -22.67 -22.18
CA CYS A 264 -2.85 -22.13 -23.06
C CYS A 264 -2.31 -20.78 -22.52
N VAL A 265 -3.21 -19.92 -22.05
CA VAL A 265 -2.87 -18.63 -21.44
C VAL A 265 -2.14 -18.82 -20.10
N GLU A 266 -2.64 -19.70 -19.23
CA GLU A 266 -1.98 -20.09 -17.97
C GLU A 266 -0.57 -20.61 -18.21
N LYS A 267 -0.38 -21.52 -19.18
CA LYS A 267 0.94 -22.01 -19.55
C LYS A 267 1.85 -20.89 -20.03
N LYS A 268 1.38 -20.01 -20.93
CA LYS A 268 2.19 -18.90 -21.44
C LYS A 268 2.68 -17.99 -20.31
N TYR A 269 1.81 -17.62 -19.36
CA TYR A 269 2.21 -16.80 -18.22
C TYR A 269 3.13 -17.55 -17.25
N SER A 270 2.97 -18.87 -17.08
CA SER A 270 3.89 -19.69 -16.31
C SER A 270 5.29 -19.75 -16.93
N ASP A 271 5.37 -19.93 -18.25
CA ASP A 271 6.63 -19.98 -18.99
C ASP A 271 7.34 -18.60 -18.95
N GLU A 272 6.60 -17.50 -19.08
CA GLU A 272 7.10 -16.11 -18.96
C GLU A 272 7.59 -15.80 -17.54
N LEU A 273 6.87 -16.25 -16.51
CA LEU A 273 7.25 -16.08 -15.11
C LEU A 273 8.56 -16.81 -14.77
N GLU A 274 8.70 -18.07 -15.20
CA GLU A 274 9.92 -18.85 -14.95
C GLU A 274 11.12 -18.31 -15.75
N SER A 275 10.90 -17.82 -16.98
CA SER A 275 11.92 -17.11 -17.76
C SER A 275 12.41 -15.84 -17.05
N ASN A 276 11.48 -15.01 -16.54
CA ASN A 276 11.83 -13.80 -15.79
C ASN A 276 12.58 -14.12 -14.49
N LYS A 277 12.14 -15.14 -13.76
CA LYS A 277 12.82 -15.64 -12.55
C LYS A 277 14.26 -16.07 -12.84
N SER A 278 14.48 -16.87 -13.89
CA SER A 278 15.81 -17.31 -14.31
C SER A 278 16.72 -16.13 -14.73
N HIS A 279 16.16 -15.10 -15.37
CA HIS A 279 16.87 -13.87 -15.68
C HIS A 279 17.32 -13.12 -14.41
N TYR A 280 16.43 -12.92 -13.44
CA TYR A 280 16.79 -12.26 -12.17
C TYR A 280 17.79 -13.06 -11.34
N GLU A 281 17.69 -14.40 -11.31
CA GLU A 281 18.70 -15.26 -10.66
C GLU A 281 20.08 -15.15 -11.30
N THR A 282 20.15 -14.92 -12.62
CA THR A 282 21.40 -14.71 -13.35
C THR A 282 21.98 -13.32 -13.03
N LEU A 283 21.16 -12.28 -13.11
CA LEU A 283 21.56 -10.90 -12.77
C LEU A 283 22.03 -10.77 -11.31
N LEU A 284 21.41 -11.50 -10.38
CA LEU A 284 21.83 -11.54 -8.98
C LEU A 284 23.25 -12.11 -8.83
N LYS A 285 23.54 -13.24 -9.49
CA LYS A 285 24.88 -13.86 -9.48
C LYS A 285 25.95 -12.96 -10.11
N GLU A 286 25.62 -12.25 -11.19
CA GLU A 286 26.52 -11.26 -11.80
C GLU A 286 26.84 -10.13 -10.82
N LYS A 287 25.84 -9.62 -10.08
CA LYS A 287 26.03 -8.57 -9.08
C LYS A 287 26.78 -9.04 -7.83
N GLU A 288 26.56 -10.28 -7.38
CA GLU A 288 27.36 -10.89 -6.31
C GLU A 288 28.84 -11.02 -6.71
N GLN A 289 29.12 -11.45 -7.95
CA GLN A 289 30.49 -11.49 -8.49
C GLN A 289 31.11 -10.09 -8.59
N GLU A 290 30.38 -9.10 -9.08
CA GLU A 290 30.86 -7.71 -9.15
C GLU A 290 31.22 -7.16 -7.76
N VAL A 291 30.35 -7.35 -6.77
CA VAL A 291 30.61 -6.95 -5.38
C VAL A 291 31.84 -7.67 -4.81
N GLN A 292 32.01 -8.97 -5.10
CA GLN A 292 33.16 -9.72 -4.61
C GLN A 292 34.49 -9.26 -5.24
N VAL A 293 34.49 -8.86 -6.52
CA VAL A 293 35.65 -8.22 -7.17
C VAL A 293 35.94 -6.85 -6.54
N GLN A 294 34.92 -6.02 -6.32
CA GLN A 294 35.09 -4.72 -5.65
C GLN A 294 35.64 -4.86 -4.22
N MET A 295 35.17 -5.85 -3.46
CA MET A 295 35.73 -6.18 -2.13
C MET A 295 37.22 -6.54 -2.20
N GLY A 296 37.65 -7.28 -3.24
CA GLY A 296 39.07 -7.59 -3.47
C GLY A 296 39.92 -6.33 -3.70
N ILE A 297 39.45 -5.42 -4.55
CA ILE A 297 40.13 -4.14 -4.85
C ILE A 297 40.21 -3.26 -3.59
N VAL A 298 39.11 -3.15 -2.84
CA VAL A 298 39.09 -2.39 -1.57
C VAL A 298 40.03 -3.01 -0.53
N GLY A 299 40.15 -4.34 -0.50
CA GLY A 299 41.15 -5.04 0.32
C GLY A 299 42.59 -4.64 -0.02
N GLN A 300 42.96 -4.69 -1.30
CA GLN A 300 44.29 -4.29 -1.79
C GLN A 300 44.61 -2.83 -1.45
N LEU A 301 43.69 -1.90 -1.76
CA LEU A 301 43.88 -0.48 -1.44
C LEU A 301 44.02 -0.24 0.07
N ARG A 302 43.31 -1.00 0.91
CA ARG A 302 43.45 -0.93 2.38
C ARG A 302 44.84 -1.38 2.85
N GLU A 303 45.41 -2.41 2.23
CA GLU A 303 46.77 -2.87 2.52
C GLU A 303 47.82 -1.86 2.05
N GLU A 304 47.67 -1.28 0.86
CA GLU A 304 48.55 -0.23 0.34
C GLU A 304 48.54 1.02 1.23
N ILE A 305 47.36 1.51 1.63
CA ILE A 305 47.21 2.63 2.58
C ILE A 305 47.89 2.28 3.91
N SER A 306 47.74 1.04 4.40
CA SER A 306 48.37 0.59 5.65
C SER A 306 49.90 0.46 5.54
N ALA A 307 50.43 0.16 4.35
CA ALA A 307 51.87 0.18 4.08
C ALA A 307 52.41 1.61 3.97
N ALA A 308 51.69 2.50 3.29
CA ALA A 308 52.03 3.91 3.16
C ALA A 308 52.01 4.62 4.53
N ALA A 309 51.00 4.38 5.36
CA ALA A 309 50.89 4.93 6.71
C ALA A 309 52.08 4.54 7.60
N ARG A 310 52.50 3.26 7.57
CA ARG A 310 53.71 2.81 8.27
C ARG A 310 54.97 3.53 7.78
N LYS A 311 55.12 3.70 6.46
CA LYS A 311 56.25 4.43 5.88
C LYS A 311 56.26 5.92 6.26
N VAL A 312 55.10 6.57 6.38
CA VAL A 312 54.99 7.95 6.89
C VAL A 312 55.47 8.00 8.34
N HIS A 313 54.99 7.11 9.19
CA HIS A 313 55.40 7.04 10.59
C HIS A 313 56.92 6.80 10.76
N ASP A 314 57.49 5.86 9.99
CA ASP A 314 58.94 5.62 9.91
C ASP A 314 59.76 6.85 9.46
N MET A 315 59.13 7.84 8.81
CA MET A 315 59.77 9.10 8.41
C MET A 315 59.57 10.19 9.46
N GLU A 316 58.42 10.23 10.12
CA GLU A 316 58.14 11.10 11.27
C GLU A 316 59.14 10.83 12.41
N ASP A 317 59.33 9.56 12.79
CA ASP A 317 60.31 9.16 13.81
C ASP A 317 61.74 9.58 13.45
N LYS A 318 62.12 9.43 12.17
CA LYS A 318 63.45 9.85 11.68
C LYS A 318 63.62 11.36 11.67
N LEU A 319 62.56 12.13 11.42
CA LEU A 319 62.57 13.58 11.52
C LEU A 319 62.67 14.04 12.97
N GLN A 320 61.92 13.41 13.88
CA GLN A 320 61.98 13.68 15.32
C GLN A 320 63.39 13.44 15.88
N ILE A 321 64.02 12.31 15.55
CA ILE A 321 65.42 12.02 15.95
C ILE A 321 66.40 13.07 15.38
N LYS A 322 66.19 13.54 14.15
CA LYS A 322 67.02 14.61 13.57
C LYS A 322 66.84 15.93 14.30
N LEU A 323 65.60 16.33 14.59
CA LEU A 323 65.28 17.55 15.33
C LEU A 323 65.92 17.54 16.73
N GLU A 324 65.85 16.40 17.43
CA GLU A 324 66.52 16.25 18.74
C GLU A 324 68.05 16.35 18.65
N ASN A 325 68.65 15.85 17.57
CA ASN A 325 70.10 15.96 17.36
C ASN A 325 70.53 17.38 16.93
N GLU A 326 69.69 18.08 16.16
CA GLU A 326 69.90 19.49 15.80
C GLU A 326 69.81 20.39 17.05
N ASN A 327 68.79 20.18 17.90
CA ASN A 327 68.67 20.87 19.18
C ASN A 327 69.91 20.64 20.07
N LYS A 328 70.37 19.39 20.25
CA LYS A 328 71.60 19.08 21.00
C LYS A 328 72.84 19.77 20.41
N LEU A 329 72.94 19.87 19.09
CA LEU A 329 74.05 20.55 18.43
C LEU A 329 73.98 22.07 18.65
N GLN A 330 72.78 22.65 18.65
CA GLN A 330 72.54 24.06 18.93
C GLN A 330 72.82 24.41 20.41
N ASP A 331 72.50 23.52 21.35
CA ASP A 331 72.87 23.64 22.75
C ASP A 331 74.40 23.67 22.90
N ILE A 332 75.11 22.69 22.32
CA ILE A 332 76.58 22.61 22.31
C ILE A 332 77.20 23.88 21.70
N LEU A 333 76.66 24.39 20.59
CA LEU A 333 77.16 25.60 19.93
C LEU A 333 76.94 26.85 20.82
N THR A 334 75.82 26.90 21.54
CA THR A 334 75.49 27.99 22.47
C THR A 334 76.40 27.98 23.69
N ASP A 335 76.70 26.81 24.24
CA ASP A 335 77.67 26.61 25.32
C ASP A 335 79.09 26.99 24.88
N GLN A 336 79.53 26.52 23.71
CA GLN A 336 80.84 26.88 23.14
C GLN A 336 80.96 28.38 22.90
N TYR A 337 79.95 29.02 22.31
CA TYR A 337 79.94 30.46 22.10
C TYR A 337 79.99 31.24 23.43
N SER A 338 79.26 30.78 24.45
CA SER A 338 79.28 31.38 25.78
C SER A 338 80.65 31.25 26.45
N SER A 339 81.26 30.07 26.42
CA SER A 339 82.62 29.82 26.94
C SER A 339 83.68 30.66 26.22
N ILE A 340 83.64 30.74 24.88
CA ILE A 340 84.55 31.57 24.09
C ILE A 340 84.38 33.05 24.44
N LYS A 341 83.13 33.51 24.61
CA LYS A 341 82.82 34.90 25.01
C LYS A 341 83.36 35.22 26.40
N GLU A 342 83.27 34.29 27.35
CA GLU A 342 83.85 34.43 28.68
C GLU A 342 85.38 34.51 28.66
N GLU A 343 86.06 33.63 27.91
CA GLU A 343 87.52 33.71 27.74
C GLU A 343 87.96 35.00 27.02
N PHE A 344 87.21 35.51 26.03
CA PHE A 344 87.48 36.83 25.45
C PHE A 344 87.32 37.98 26.45
N VAL A 345 86.34 37.92 27.35
CA VAL A 345 86.18 38.91 28.43
C VAL A 345 87.35 38.83 29.41
N LYS A 346 87.79 37.61 29.77
CA LYS A 346 88.94 37.36 30.63
C LYS A 346 90.25 37.88 30.01
N ILE A 347 90.55 37.52 28.77
CA ILE A 347 91.72 38.02 28.02
C ILE A 347 91.70 39.55 27.94
N ARG A 348 90.53 40.16 27.68
CA ARG A 348 90.38 41.63 27.65
C ARG A 348 90.71 42.26 29.01
N ASN A 349 90.22 41.67 30.10
CA ASN A 349 90.48 42.14 31.46
C ASN A 349 91.96 41.97 31.85
N GLU A 350 92.58 40.83 31.54
CA GLU A 350 94.00 40.56 31.77
C GLU A 350 94.90 41.52 30.97
N MET A 351 94.58 41.75 29.69
CA MET A 351 95.27 42.73 28.84
C MET A 351 95.12 44.16 29.39
N GLN A 352 93.93 44.54 29.87
CA GLN A 352 93.68 45.84 30.47
C GLN A 352 94.47 46.02 31.77
N LEU A 353 94.54 45.00 32.64
CA LEU A 353 95.35 45.00 33.86
C LEU A 353 96.85 45.09 33.54
N ALA A 354 97.34 44.33 32.56
CA ALA A 354 98.73 44.40 32.11
C ALA A 354 99.09 45.79 31.55
N ASN A 355 98.18 46.40 30.77
CA ASN A 355 98.37 47.74 30.22
C ASN A 355 98.35 48.82 31.31
N GLN A 356 97.45 48.72 32.30
CA GLN A 356 97.45 49.57 33.50
C GLN A 356 98.76 49.43 34.29
N HIS A 357 99.26 48.21 34.49
CA HIS A 357 100.53 47.98 35.18
C HIS A 357 101.72 48.55 34.41
N HIS A 358 101.71 48.45 33.07
CA HIS A 358 102.73 49.07 32.22
C HIS A 358 102.67 50.61 32.28
N GLN A 359 101.47 51.18 32.24
CA GLN A 359 101.28 52.63 32.35
C GLN A 359 101.73 53.15 33.72
N ASN A 360 101.37 52.48 34.82
CA ASN A 360 101.85 52.81 36.17
C ASN A 360 103.39 52.77 36.26
N TYR A 361 104.02 51.76 35.66
CA TYR A 361 105.49 51.67 35.58
C TYR A 361 106.11 52.84 34.78
N LEU A 362 105.49 53.22 33.66
CA LEU A 362 105.92 54.39 32.87
C LEU A 362 105.73 55.69 33.66
N GLU A 363 104.64 55.86 34.40
CA GLU A 363 104.40 57.03 35.26
C GLU A 363 105.41 57.12 36.41
N GLU A 364 105.81 55.98 37.00
CA GLU A 364 106.89 55.94 38.01
C GLU A 364 108.24 56.32 37.38
N LYS A 365 108.57 55.77 36.20
CA LYS A 365 109.77 56.14 35.42
C LYS A 365 109.80 57.62 35.08
N VAL A 366 108.68 58.18 34.59
CA VAL A 366 108.54 59.61 34.26
C VAL A 366 108.68 60.46 35.53
N SER A 367 108.11 60.04 36.66
CA SER A 367 108.25 60.74 37.94
C SER A 367 109.70 60.71 38.46
N LYS A 368 110.41 59.60 38.28
CA LYS A 368 111.83 59.45 38.62
C LYS A 368 112.71 60.31 37.72
N LEU A 369 112.42 60.37 36.42
CA LEU A 369 113.06 61.26 35.45
C LEU A 369 112.82 62.73 35.79
N LYS A 370 111.57 63.13 36.08
CA LYS A 370 111.23 64.49 36.56
C LYS A 370 112.02 64.88 37.81
N LYS A 371 112.12 64.00 38.81
CA LYS A 371 112.95 64.23 40.02
C LYS A 371 114.44 64.39 39.69
N ASN A 372 114.98 63.59 38.76
CA ASN A 372 116.38 63.69 38.35
C ASN A 372 116.64 64.97 37.53
N LEU A 373 115.74 65.34 36.63
CA LEU A 373 115.79 66.60 35.87
C LEU A 373 115.81 67.80 36.83
N LEU A 374 114.95 67.80 37.85
CA LEU A 374 114.93 68.82 38.90
C LEU A 374 116.28 68.92 39.66
N LYS A 375 116.92 67.79 39.97
CA LYS A 375 118.27 67.78 40.56
C LYS A 375 119.33 68.37 39.62
N VAL A 376 119.24 68.09 38.32
CA VAL A 376 120.14 68.66 37.29
C VAL A 376 119.90 70.18 37.14
N GLU A 377 118.65 70.63 37.16
CA GLU A 377 118.31 72.05 37.10
C GLU A 377 118.86 72.81 38.34
N VAL A 378 118.72 72.23 39.54
CA VAL A 378 119.29 72.77 40.78
C VAL A 378 120.83 72.77 40.76
N SER A 379 121.48 71.71 40.27
CA SER A 379 122.94 71.66 40.19
C SER A 379 123.49 72.65 39.15
N LYS A 380 122.84 72.76 37.98
CA LYS A 380 123.07 73.79 36.96
C LYS A 380 122.94 75.20 37.54
N HIS A 381 121.89 75.48 38.32
CA HIS A 381 121.69 76.80 38.91
C HIS A 381 122.73 77.13 39.99
N LYS A 382 123.14 76.13 40.79
CA LYS A 382 124.25 76.22 41.76
C LYS A 382 125.59 76.48 41.06
N LEU A 383 125.88 75.75 39.97
CA LEU A 383 127.10 75.90 39.19
C LEU A 383 127.15 77.27 38.47
N SER A 384 126.03 77.69 37.86
CA SER A 384 125.88 79.02 37.27
C SER A 384 126.09 80.14 38.30
N SER A 385 125.59 79.96 39.53
CA SER A 385 125.82 80.91 40.64
C SER A 385 127.28 80.93 41.08
N GLN A 386 127.96 79.78 41.13
CA GLN A 386 129.41 79.71 41.39
C GLN A 386 130.23 80.38 40.29
N PHE A 387 129.90 80.14 39.01
CA PHE A 387 130.57 80.78 37.88
C PHE A 387 130.31 82.29 37.83
N LYS A 388 129.08 82.76 38.08
CA LYS A 388 128.79 84.20 38.25
C LYS A 388 129.63 84.81 39.37
N ARG A 389 129.79 84.12 40.51
CA ARG A 389 130.62 84.58 41.62
C ARG A 389 132.10 84.63 41.25
N LYS A 390 132.64 83.58 40.60
CA LYS A 390 134.03 83.56 40.10
C LYS A 390 134.28 84.64 39.04
N ILE A 391 133.34 84.86 38.12
CA ILE A 391 133.41 85.93 37.11
C ILE A 391 133.40 87.28 37.81
N PHE A 392 132.55 87.49 38.81
CA PHE A 392 132.53 88.72 39.60
C PHE A 392 133.81 88.93 40.41
N GLU A 393 134.37 87.88 41.03
CA GLU A 393 135.66 87.92 41.72
C GLU A 393 136.80 88.25 40.75
N VAL A 394 136.88 87.57 39.59
CA VAL A 394 137.89 87.85 38.55
C VAL A 394 137.74 89.25 37.98
N LEU A 395 136.52 89.72 37.70
CA LEU A 395 136.25 91.09 37.26
C LEU A 395 136.71 92.08 38.33
N LYS A 396 136.31 91.91 39.59
CA LYS A 396 136.73 92.79 40.69
C LYS A 396 138.25 92.78 40.92
N THR A 397 138.91 91.62 40.81
CA THR A 397 140.37 91.53 40.89
C THR A 397 141.02 92.22 39.70
N LYS A 398 140.49 92.05 38.48
CA LYS A 398 140.98 92.75 37.28
C LYS A 398 140.68 94.24 37.30
N GLU A 399 139.62 94.69 37.94
CA GLU A 399 139.24 96.09 38.12
C GLU A 399 140.14 96.77 39.18
N LEU A 400 140.52 96.05 40.23
CA LEU A 400 141.59 96.43 41.17
C LEU A 400 142.97 96.45 40.50
N GLU A 401 143.28 95.47 39.65
CA GLU A 401 144.52 95.42 38.87
C GLU A 401 144.56 96.56 37.83
N ILE A 402 143.44 96.88 37.18
CA ILE A 402 143.29 98.03 36.28
C ILE A 402 143.45 99.35 37.03
N THR A 403 142.85 99.53 38.21
CA THR A 403 143.06 100.75 39.01
C THR A 403 144.49 100.86 39.54
N THR A 404 145.14 99.74 39.88
CA THR A 404 146.57 99.71 40.25
C THR A 404 147.47 100.05 39.06
N LEU A 405 147.19 99.49 37.89
CA LEU A 405 147.91 99.78 36.64
C LEU A 405 147.62 101.20 36.15
N GLN A 406 146.42 101.74 36.34
CA GLN A 406 146.09 103.14 36.06
C GLN A 406 146.88 104.06 36.98
N MET A 407 146.95 103.79 38.29
CA MET A 407 147.85 104.53 39.20
C MET A 407 149.32 104.46 38.77
N GLN A 408 149.80 103.33 38.25
CA GLN A 408 151.18 103.20 37.74
C GLN A 408 151.38 103.94 36.40
N ILE A 409 150.40 103.90 35.49
CA ILE A 409 150.42 104.57 34.19
C ILE A 409 150.25 106.08 34.33
N GLU A 410 149.50 106.55 35.33
CA GLU A 410 149.33 107.95 35.69
C GLU A 410 150.54 108.50 36.47
N GLY A 411 151.34 107.61 37.09
CA GLY A 411 152.67 107.91 37.61
C GLY A 411 153.82 107.84 36.58
N GLN A 412 153.65 107.16 35.44
CA GLN A 412 154.71 106.94 34.44
C GLN A 412 154.32 107.26 32.97
N LYS A 413 153.35 108.16 32.78
CA LYS A 413 153.24 108.97 31.54
C LYS A 413 153.66 110.40 31.88
N SER A 414 154.96 110.66 31.86
CA SER A 414 155.64 111.31 30.74
C SER A 414 155.11 112.74 30.45
N GLY A 415 155.90 113.79 30.60
CA GLY A 415 157.36 113.80 30.48
C GLY A 415 157.78 113.53 29.03
N SER A 416 157.26 114.35 28.11
CA SER A 416 157.59 114.39 26.67
C SER A 416 157.08 113.22 25.80
N THR A 417 156.61 113.39 24.55
CA THR A 417 156.11 114.59 23.82
C THR A 417 155.35 114.16 22.54
N ASN A 418 154.42 115.01 22.08
CA ASN A 418 154.11 115.34 20.67
C ASN A 418 153.82 114.26 19.61
N SER A 419 152.53 114.22 19.22
CA SER A 419 152.01 114.30 17.83
C SER A 419 152.71 113.56 16.67
N VAL A 420 151.98 112.62 16.05
CA VAL A 420 151.80 112.56 14.58
C VAL A 420 150.34 112.26 14.26
N THR A 421 149.87 113.01 13.28
CA THR A 421 148.59 113.10 12.58
C THR A 421 148.08 111.83 11.89
N SER A 422 146.77 111.82 11.64
CA SER A 422 146.07 111.29 10.46
C SER A 422 146.97 110.78 9.30
N GLU A 423 147.02 109.45 9.10
CA GLU A 423 146.92 108.82 7.75
C GLU A 423 146.92 107.27 7.72
N LYS A 424 147.03 106.56 8.86
CA LYS A 424 146.99 105.06 8.89
C LYS A 424 145.81 104.43 9.65
N GLN A 425 144.77 105.21 9.95
CA GLN A 425 143.51 104.69 10.52
C GLN A 425 142.68 103.88 9.49
N SER A 426 142.93 104.08 8.19
CA SER A 426 142.23 103.40 7.09
C SER A 426 142.72 101.97 6.82
N GLU A 427 144.01 101.69 6.95
CA GLU A 427 144.57 100.33 6.74
C GLU A 427 144.09 99.35 7.83
N VAL A 428 144.04 99.79 9.09
CA VAL A 428 143.52 98.97 10.20
C VAL A 428 142.02 98.70 10.04
N ASN A 429 141.23 99.70 9.63
CA ASN A 429 139.81 99.51 9.33
C ASN A 429 139.59 98.62 8.10
N ASN A 430 140.46 98.66 7.09
CA ASN A 430 140.38 97.74 5.94
C ASN A 430 140.66 96.29 6.34
N ILE A 431 141.69 96.02 7.15
CA ILE A 431 141.96 94.65 7.63
C ILE A 431 140.80 94.17 8.52
N PHE A 432 140.26 95.03 9.38
CA PHE A 432 139.10 94.69 10.22
C PHE A 432 137.86 94.34 9.38
N ASN A 433 137.53 95.16 8.37
CA ASN A 433 136.42 94.89 7.45
C ASN A 433 136.65 93.61 6.63
N GLN A 434 137.86 93.40 6.10
CA GLN A 434 138.20 92.22 5.30
C GLN A 434 138.14 90.91 6.10
N VAL A 435 138.54 90.94 7.38
CA VAL A 435 138.36 89.81 8.31
C VAL A 435 136.88 89.64 8.67
N GLN A 436 136.13 90.72 8.86
CA GLN A 436 134.69 90.67 9.15
C GLN A 436 133.86 90.12 7.97
N GLU A 437 134.23 90.45 6.73
CA GLU A 437 133.60 89.91 5.52
C GLU A 437 134.03 88.45 5.26
N SER A 438 135.32 88.11 5.42
CA SER A 438 135.76 86.70 5.38
C SER A 438 135.03 85.85 6.43
N TYR A 439 134.78 86.38 7.62
CA TYR A 439 134.02 85.66 8.66
C TYR A 439 132.55 85.51 8.29
N LYS A 440 131.91 86.54 7.72
CA LYS A 440 130.52 86.46 7.20
C LYS A 440 130.40 85.48 6.04
N GLU A 441 131.37 85.45 5.13
CA GLU A 441 131.37 84.58 3.95
C GLU A 441 131.60 83.10 4.34
N VAL A 442 132.49 82.83 5.30
CA VAL A 442 132.61 81.50 5.93
C VAL A 442 131.33 81.11 6.68
N TRP A 443 130.67 82.05 7.37
CA TRP A 443 129.40 81.78 8.06
C TRP A 443 128.28 81.42 7.07
N ALA A 444 128.12 82.21 6.00
CA ALA A 444 127.15 81.98 4.93
C ALA A 444 127.45 80.69 4.15
N SER A 445 128.73 80.38 3.88
CA SER A 445 129.14 79.11 3.26
C SER A 445 128.83 77.92 4.16
N ASN A 446 129.00 78.05 5.48
CA ASN A 446 128.70 76.98 6.43
C ASN A 446 127.18 76.79 6.60
N GLU A 447 126.41 77.89 6.60
CA GLU A 447 124.95 77.88 6.63
C GLU A 447 124.37 77.25 5.34
N ALA A 448 124.95 77.54 4.17
CA ALA A 448 124.62 76.88 2.91
C ALA A 448 124.95 75.37 2.91
N VAL A 449 126.07 74.94 3.50
CA VAL A 449 126.41 73.51 3.66
C VAL A 449 125.41 72.80 4.59
N VAL A 450 124.96 73.47 5.66
CA VAL A 450 123.93 72.95 6.56
C VAL A 450 122.58 72.83 5.86
N ASP A 451 122.16 73.82 5.07
CA ASP A 451 120.90 73.74 4.32
C ASP A 451 120.97 72.70 3.18
N ILE A 452 122.13 72.47 2.55
CA ILE A 452 122.34 71.35 1.60
C ILE A 452 122.20 70.00 2.32
N GLN A 453 122.81 69.82 3.51
CA GLN A 453 122.62 68.59 4.31
C GLN A 453 121.14 68.39 4.70
N LYS A 454 120.46 69.46 5.10
CA LYS A 454 119.03 69.44 5.45
C LYS A 454 118.15 69.08 4.25
N GLN A 455 118.46 69.57 3.05
CA GLN A 455 117.82 69.11 1.81
C GLN A 455 118.11 67.63 1.53
N GLN A 456 119.34 67.15 1.73
CA GLN A 456 119.66 65.73 1.57
C GLN A 456 118.86 64.85 2.55
N PHE A 457 118.68 65.28 3.80
CA PHE A 457 117.82 64.57 4.75
C PHE A 457 116.34 64.58 4.35
N LEU A 458 115.81 65.71 3.85
CA LEU A 458 114.45 65.78 3.31
C LEU A 458 114.26 64.87 2.09
N GLN A 459 115.23 64.83 1.17
CA GLN A 459 115.24 63.91 0.04
C GLN A 459 115.21 62.45 0.51
N LYS A 460 115.98 62.12 1.56
CA LYS A 460 116.02 60.79 2.17
C LYS A 460 114.68 60.39 2.81
N ILE A 461 113.99 61.33 3.44
CA ILE A 461 112.66 61.12 4.03
C ILE A 461 111.65 60.79 2.91
N ILE A 462 111.59 61.58 1.84
CA ILE A 462 110.70 61.34 0.70
C ILE A 462 110.96 59.97 0.04
N GLU A 463 112.24 59.58 -0.07
CA GLU A 463 112.64 58.29 -0.62
C GLU A 463 112.18 57.11 0.26
N LEU A 464 112.28 57.24 1.59
CA LEU A 464 111.77 56.26 2.55
C LEU A 464 110.23 56.21 2.59
N GLU A 465 109.55 57.35 2.50
CA GLU A 465 108.08 57.41 2.40
C GLU A 465 107.56 56.70 1.14
N ASN A 466 108.26 56.83 0.01
CA ASN A 466 107.94 56.10 -1.21
C ASN A 466 108.22 54.59 -1.08
N GLN A 467 109.28 54.18 -0.38
CA GLN A 467 109.50 52.75 -0.07
C GLN A 467 108.38 52.18 0.83
N ILE A 468 107.96 52.91 1.87
CA ILE A 468 106.82 52.53 2.73
C ILE A 468 105.53 52.44 1.90
N ARG A 469 105.30 53.38 0.97
CA ARG A 469 104.15 53.36 0.06
C ARG A 469 104.16 52.16 -0.88
N ASN A 470 105.32 51.79 -1.43
CA ASN A 470 105.46 50.62 -2.29
C ASN A 470 105.31 49.31 -1.51
N ILE A 471 105.80 49.24 -0.27
CA ILE A 471 105.55 48.10 0.64
C ILE A 471 104.05 47.99 0.96
N LYS A 472 103.38 49.11 1.25
CA LYS A 472 101.93 49.16 1.47
C LYS A 472 101.14 48.69 0.26
N ASN A 473 101.52 49.12 -0.95
CA ASN A 473 100.85 48.69 -2.18
C ASN A 473 101.11 47.20 -2.49
N GLY A 474 102.35 46.70 -2.31
CA GLY A 474 102.66 45.28 -2.46
C GLY A 474 102.03 44.36 -1.39
N LEU A 475 101.60 44.93 -0.25
CA LEU A 475 100.75 44.27 0.75
C LEU A 475 99.25 44.30 0.39
N MET A 476 98.82 45.19 -0.50
CA MET A 476 97.45 45.22 -1.03
C MET A 476 97.31 44.34 -2.28
N GLU A 477 98.36 44.22 -3.10
CA GLU A 477 98.40 43.34 -4.29
C GLU A 477 98.59 41.84 -3.93
N LYS A 478 99.07 41.54 -2.73
CA LYS A 478 99.02 40.20 -2.16
C LYS A 478 97.78 40.10 -1.29
N GLU A 479 96.72 39.50 -1.82
CA GLU A 479 95.41 39.29 -1.18
C GLU A 479 95.52 38.50 0.15
N PHE A 480 95.93 39.19 1.21
CA PHE A 480 95.97 38.72 2.60
C PHE A 480 95.28 39.73 3.53
N TYR A 481 94.15 40.26 3.07
CA TYR A 481 93.08 40.71 3.94
C TYR A 481 91.76 40.09 3.47
N VAL A 482 91.15 39.38 4.42
CA VAL A 482 89.76 38.88 4.40
C VAL A 482 88.79 40.06 4.46
#